data_AF-A0A7H0JZV7-F1
#
_entry.id   AF-A0A7H0JZV7-F1
#
_cell.length_a   1.000
_cell.length_b   1.000
_cell.length_c   1.000
_cell.angle_alpha   90.00
_cell.angle_beta   90.00
_cell.angle_gamma   90.00
#
_symmetry.space_group_name_H-M   'P 1'
#
loop_
_entity.id
_entity.type
_entity.pdbx_description
1 polymer ?
#
loop_
_entity_poly.entity_id
_entity_poly.type
_entity_poly.pdbx_seq_one_letter_code
_entity_poly.pdbx_strand_id
1 'polypeptide(L)'
;MDFEEFVIQYQRRTEKRMADFEAMMRETQVKMEKAAQHHARARETLERPKPVAPRGDYTLERSRVSAAQRAKRAQVRAVLQSRARGTQAEEA
;
A
#
# COMPACT_ATOMS: atom_id res chain seq x y z
N MET A 1 -47.20 -41.43 -26.27
CA MET A 1 -46.90 -40.68 -25.04
C MET A 1 -48.11 -39.85 -24.77
N ASP A 2 -48.95 -40.31 -23.85
CA ASP A 2 -50.14 -39.55 -23.47
C ASP A 2 -49.73 -38.32 -22.66
N PHE A 3 -50.55 -37.27 -22.74
CA PHE A 3 -50.24 -36.00 -22.09
C PHE A 3 -50.07 -36.17 -20.57
N GLU A 4 -50.84 -37.05 -19.95
CA GLU A 4 -50.73 -37.37 -18.53
C GLU A 4 -49.36 -37.96 -18.16
N GLU A 5 -48.85 -38.88 -18.98
CA GLU A 5 -47.51 -39.46 -18.78
C GLU A 5 -46.42 -38.40 -18.90
N PHE A 6 -46.56 -37.47 -19.84
CA PHE A 6 -45.63 -36.35 -20.01
C PHE A 6 -45.61 -35.44 -18.79
N VAL A 7 -46.77 -35.09 -18.23
CA VAL A 7 -46.87 -34.23 -17.04
C VAL A 7 -46.20 -34.89 -15.83
N ILE A 8 -46.44 -36.18 -15.61
CA ILE A 8 -45.82 -36.93 -14.50
C ILE A 8 -44.30 -36.97 -14.66
N GLN A 9 -43.81 -37.23 -15.87
CA GLN A 9 -42.36 -37.24 -16.12
C GLN A 9 -41.73 -35.86 -15.97
N TYR A 10 -42.42 -34.80 -16.38
CA TYR A 10 -41.98 -33.43 -16.21
C TYR A 10 -41.88 -33.08 -14.72
N GLN A 11 -42.91 -33.37 -13.93
CA GLN A 11 -42.94 -33.13 -12.48
C GLN A 11 -41.78 -33.85 -11.77
N ARG A 12 -41.57 -35.14 -12.05
CA ARG A 12 -40.44 -35.91 -11.48
C ARG A 12 -39.08 -35.32 -11.83
N ARG A 13 -38.91 -34.83 -13.07
CA ARG A 13 -37.66 -34.18 -13.50
C ARG A 13 -37.47 -32.84 -12.80
N THR A 14 -38.53 -32.06 -12.61
CA THR A 14 -38.45 -30.79 -11.89
C THR A 14 -38.12 -31.01 -10.43
N GLU A 15 -38.75 -31.97 -9.76
CA GLU A 15 -38.47 -32.32 -8.37
C GLU A 15 -37.01 -32.75 -8.18
N LYS A 16 -36.51 -33.63 -9.06
CA LYS A 16 -35.11 -34.03 -9.04
C LYS A 16 -34.17 -32.85 -9.19
N ARG A 17 -34.41 -31.96 -10.17
CA ARG A 17 -33.58 -30.78 -10.40
C ARG A 17 -33.59 -29.83 -9.20
N MET A 18 -34.73 -29.66 -8.55
CA MET A 18 -34.83 -28.83 -7.34
C MET A 18 -34.04 -29.44 -6.19
N ALA A 19 -34.13 -30.75 -5.96
CA ALA A 19 -33.33 -31.44 -4.95
C ALA A 19 -31.81 -31.33 -5.23
N ASP A 20 -31.40 -31.54 -6.47
CA ASP A 20 -29.99 -31.40 -6.89
C ASP A 20 -29.50 -29.96 -6.70
N PHE A 21 -30.35 -28.97 -7.03
CA PHE A 21 -30.04 -27.56 -6.82
C PHE A 21 -29.89 -27.21 -5.34
N GLU A 22 -30.79 -27.67 -4.48
CA GLU A 22 -30.70 -27.45 -3.04
C GLU A 22 -29.42 -28.08 -2.45
N ALA A 23 -29.07 -29.29 -2.88
CA ALA A 23 -27.83 -29.95 -2.47
C ALA A 23 -26.60 -29.13 -2.89
N MET A 24 -26.56 -28.68 -4.15
CA MET A 24 -25.49 -27.82 -4.67
C MET A 24 -25.39 -26.50 -3.89
N MET A 25 -26.51 -25.86 -3.59
CA MET A 25 -26.53 -24.62 -2.80
C MET A 25 -25.96 -24.82 -1.40
N ARG A 26 -26.32 -25.91 -0.70
CA ARG A 26 -25.75 -26.23 0.62
C ARG A 26 -24.24 -26.44 0.55
N GLU A 27 -23.75 -27.16 -0.46
CA GLU A 27 -22.31 -27.34 -0.65
C GLU A 27 -21.58 -26.02 -0.91
N THR A 28 -22.17 -25.13 -1.72
CA THR A 28 -21.57 -23.81 -1.99
C THR A 28 -21.50 -22.95 -0.74
N GLN A 29 -22.53 -22.97 0.11
CA GLN A 29 -22.54 -22.27 1.39
C GLN A 29 -21.41 -22.76 2.30
N VAL A 30 -21.27 -24.08 2.45
CA VAL A 30 -20.18 -24.67 3.25
C VAL A 30 -18.80 -24.28 2.70
N LYS A 31 -18.62 -24.26 1.38
CA LYS A 31 -17.36 -23.82 0.76
C LYS A 31 -17.08 -22.34 1.02
N MET A 32 -18.11 -21.48 0.92
CA MET A 32 -17.99 -20.05 1.23
C MET A 32 -17.63 -19.81 2.70
N GLU A 33 -18.25 -20.53 3.64
CA GLU A 33 -17.93 -20.43 5.06
C GLU A 33 -16.47 -20.81 5.34
N LYS A 34 -16.00 -21.91 4.77
CA LYS A 34 -14.58 -22.31 4.88
C LYS A 34 -13.65 -21.26 4.30
N ALA A 35 -13.95 -20.75 3.11
CA ALA A 35 -13.15 -19.71 2.47
C ALA A 35 -13.10 -18.42 3.32
N ALA A 36 -14.23 -18.02 3.90
CA ALA A 36 -14.31 -16.88 4.80
C ALA A 36 -13.45 -17.08 6.05
N GLN A 37 -13.48 -18.28 6.65
CA GLN A 37 -12.62 -18.63 7.80
C GLN A 37 -11.13 -18.58 7.43
N HIS A 38 -10.75 -19.11 6.27
CA HIS A 38 -9.36 -19.06 5.82
C HIS A 38 -8.88 -17.62 5.60
N HIS A 39 -9.71 -16.78 4.99
CA HIS A 39 -9.38 -15.38 4.77
C HIS A 39 -9.33 -14.58 6.08
N ALA A 40 -10.21 -14.86 7.04
CA ALA A 40 -10.15 -14.28 8.39
C ALA A 40 -8.85 -14.66 9.11
N ARG A 41 -8.50 -15.96 9.12
CA ARG A 41 -7.24 -16.45 9.69
C ARG A 41 -6.02 -15.84 9.01
N ALA A 42 -6.01 -15.74 7.69
CA ALA A 42 -4.91 -15.13 6.95
C ALA A 42 -4.74 -13.65 7.32
N ARG A 43 -5.83 -12.90 7.52
CA ARG A 43 -5.75 -11.51 7.99
C ARG A 43 -5.16 -11.36 9.39
N GLU A 44 -5.35 -12.36 10.25
CA GLU A 44 -4.80 -12.38 11.61
C GLU A 44 -3.32 -12.81 11.62
N THR A 45 -2.94 -13.78 10.78
CA THR A 45 -1.59 -14.36 10.79
C THR A 45 -0.59 -13.63 9.89
N LEU A 46 -1.05 -12.93 8.84
CA LEU A 46 -0.16 -12.17 7.97
C LEU A 46 0.30 -10.90 8.67
N GLU A 47 1.61 -10.79 8.91
CA GLU A 47 2.24 -9.54 9.30
C GLU A 47 1.93 -8.49 8.23
N ARG A 48 1.12 -7.49 8.59
CA ARG A 48 0.84 -6.37 7.69
C ARG A 48 2.18 -5.70 7.35
N PRO A 49 2.55 -5.59 6.05
CA PRO A 49 3.77 -4.88 5.69
C PRO A 49 3.64 -3.46 6.23
N LYS A 50 4.61 -3.06 7.06
CA LYS A 50 4.65 -1.71 7.61
C LYS A 50 4.60 -0.74 6.43
N PRO A 51 3.73 0.29 6.46
CA PRO A 51 3.68 1.26 5.37
C PRO A 51 5.07 1.88 5.25
N VAL A 52 5.77 1.55 4.17
CA VAL A 52 7.04 2.18 3.84
C VAL A 52 6.66 3.59 3.43
N ALA A 53 6.90 4.56 4.33
CA ALA A 53 6.80 5.95 3.96
C ALA A 53 7.65 6.14 2.70
N PRO A 54 7.10 6.69 1.60
CA PRO A 54 7.89 6.95 0.42
C PRO A 54 9.04 7.85 0.86
N ARG A 55 10.26 7.30 0.86
CA ARG A 55 11.48 8.06 1.05
C ARG A 55 11.64 8.87 -0.20
N GLY A 56 10.90 9.97 -0.28
CA GLY A 56 11.07 10.91 -1.34
C GLY A 56 12.48 11.44 -1.22
N ASP A 57 13.26 11.25 -2.28
CA ASP A 57 14.37 12.13 -2.61
C ASP A 57 13.81 13.51 -3.02
N TYR A 58 12.91 14.08 -2.22
CA TYR A 58 12.51 15.47 -2.27
C TYR A 58 13.65 16.33 -1.71
N THR A 59 14.85 16.16 -2.26
CA THR A 59 15.81 17.25 -2.22
C THR A 59 15.29 18.30 -3.18
N LEU A 60 14.50 19.24 -2.65
CA LEU A 60 14.28 20.52 -3.32
C LEU A 60 15.67 21.02 -3.75
N GLU A 61 15.87 21.25 -5.05
CA GLU A 61 17.11 21.83 -5.56
C GLU A 61 17.44 23.04 -4.70
N ARG A 62 18.56 23.00 -3.96
CA ARG A 62 18.97 24.10 -3.10
C ARG A 62 19.03 25.36 -3.97
N SER A 63 18.09 26.28 -3.76
CA SER A 63 18.05 27.58 -4.43
C SER A 63 19.46 28.16 -4.49
N ARG A 64 19.96 28.41 -5.71
CA ARG A 64 21.30 28.95 -6.00
C ARG A 64 21.60 30.23 -5.21
N VAL A 65 20.54 30.94 -4.79
CA VAL A 65 20.60 32.12 -3.92
C VAL A 65 21.22 31.78 -2.55
N SER A 66 20.87 30.64 -1.97
CA SER A 66 21.38 30.20 -0.66
C SER A 66 22.85 29.77 -0.69
N ALA A 67 23.33 29.30 -1.83
CA ALA A 67 24.73 28.93 -2.05
C ALA A 67 25.59 30.19 -2.25
N ALA A 68 25.12 31.14 -3.07
CA ALA A 68 25.79 32.42 -3.28
C ALA A 68 25.89 33.27 -1.99
N GLN A 69 24.83 33.30 -1.17
CA GLN A 69 24.87 33.98 0.14
C GLN A 69 25.87 33.34 1.12
N ARG A 70 25.98 31.99 1.12
CA ARG A 70 26.97 31.29 1.95
C ARG A 70 28.40 31.57 1.49
N ALA A 71 28.65 31.60 0.19
CA ALA A 71 29.96 31.95 -0.36
C ALA A 71 30.38 33.38 0.02
N LYS A 72 29.47 34.36 -0.10
CA LYS A 72 29.72 35.75 0.34
C LYS A 72 30.03 35.83 1.84
N ARG A 73 29.26 35.13 2.69
CA ARG A 73 29.52 35.09 4.14
C ARG A 73 30.88 34.47 4.48
N ALA A 74 31.29 33.41 3.76
CA ALA A 74 32.60 32.80 3.95
C ALA A 74 33.75 33.75 3.56
N GLN A 75 33.61 34.48 2.44
CA GLN A 75 34.58 35.48 2.01
C GLN A 75 34.71 36.63 3.01
N VAL A 76 33.60 37.18 3.50
CA VAL A 76 33.61 38.24 4.53
C VAL A 76 34.31 37.75 5.80
N ARG A 77 34.02 36.51 6.24
CA ARG A 77 34.68 35.93 7.42
C ARG A 77 36.18 35.77 7.22
N ALA A 78 36.63 35.36 6.03
CA ALA A 78 38.05 35.23 5.71
C ALA A 78 38.77 36.58 5.76
N VAL A 79 38.16 37.64 5.23
CA VAL A 79 38.72 39.01 5.27
C VAL A 79 38.79 39.57 6.70
N LEU A 80 37.78 39.31 7.52
CA LEU A 80 37.80 39.72 8.93
C LEU A 80 38.90 38.99 9.71
N GLN A 81 39.12 37.71 9.42
CA GLN A 81 40.18 36.92 10.05
C GLN A 81 41.58 37.33 9.58
N SER A 82 41.77 37.71 8.31
CA SER A 82 43.06 38.20 7.83
C SER A 82 43.38 39.58 8.42
N ARG A 83 42.38 40.46 8.58
CA ARG A 83 42.56 41.76 9.22
C ARG A 83 42.90 41.64 10.70
N ALA A 84 42.27 40.70 11.42
CA ALA A 84 42.60 40.41 12.83
C ALA A 84 44.02 39.82 13.01
N ARG A 85 44.58 39.17 11.99
CA ARG A 85 45.97 38.68 12.01
C ARG A 85 46.99 39.78 11.67
N GLY A 86 46.63 40.72 10.79
CA GLY A 86 47.50 41.85 10.45
C GLY A 86 47.74 42.81 11.62
N THR A 87 46.76 43.00 12.50
CA THR A 87 46.89 43.88 13.68
C THR A 87 47.78 43.33 14.78
N GLN A 88 48.13 42.03 14.77
CA GLN A 88 49.06 41.44 15.75
C GLN A 88 50.54 41.50 15.31
N ALA A 89 50.82 41.94 14.09
CA ALA A 89 52.18 42.00 13.55
C ALA A 89 52.85 43.38 13.70
N GLU A 90 52.12 44.43 14.10
CA GLU A 90 52.67 45.79 14.32
C GLU A 90 52.93 46.11 15.81
N GLU A 91 52.66 45.19 16.75
CA GLU A 91 52.92 45.36 18.20
C GLU A 91 54.05 44.46 18.74
N ALA A 92 54.98 44.01 17.89
CA ALA A 92 56.16 43.24 18.30
C ALA A 92 57.47 43.99 18.08
#